data_AF-A0A0G1P2S8-F1
#
_entry.id   AF-A0A0G1P2S8-F1
#
_cell.length_a   1.000
_cell.length_b   1.000
_cell.length_c   1.000
_cell.angle_alpha   90.00
_cell.angle_beta   90.00
_cell.angle_gamma   90.00
#
_symmetry.space_group_name_H-M   'P 1'
#
loop_
_entity.id
_entity.type
_entity.pdbx_description
1 polymer ?
#
loop_
_entity_poly.entity_id
_entity_poly.type
_entity_poly.pdbx_seq_one_letter_code
_entity_poly.pdbx_strand_id
1 'polypeptide(L)'
;MACTTVNGQLDLGSCLIFQDSTAAQEYTGAGSLINTLLPNIYLAAGLIIFFMIIMGGFMIISSASDPHKTEDGKKIITSAIMGLAIVICSYWIIQLIQVVTGLSILN
;
A
#
# COMPACT_ATOMS: atom_id res chain seq x y z
N MET A 1 -31.92 4.41 8.10
CA MET A 1 -31.90 3.04 7.56
C MET A 1 -33.29 2.73 7.03
N ALA A 2 -33.60 3.20 5.82
CA ALA A 2 -34.92 3.07 5.22
C ALA A 2 -34.85 2.00 4.13
N CYS A 3 -35.52 0.85 4.31
CA CYS A 3 -35.79 -0.04 3.18
C CYS A 3 -36.74 0.73 2.24
N THR A 4 -36.24 1.11 1.07
CA THR A 4 -37.00 1.92 0.12
C THR A 4 -37.97 1.02 -0.61
N THR A 5 -39.26 1.16 -0.32
CA THR A 5 -40.33 0.56 -1.10
C THR A 5 -40.46 1.32 -2.41
N VAL A 6 -39.98 0.74 -3.52
CA VAL A 6 -40.23 1.25 -4.86
C VAL A 6 -41.47 0.54 -5.40
N ASN A 7 -42.53 1.30 -5.68
CA ASN A 7 -43.76 0.81 -6.32
C ASN A 7 -44.49 -0.35 -5.62
N GLY A 8 -44.53 -0.36 -4.28
CA GLY A 8 -45.38 -1.30 -3.52
C GLY A 8 -44.90 -2.76 -3.54
N GLN A 9 -43.71 -3.04 -4.06
CA GLN A 9 -43.07 -4.34 -3.98
C GLN A 9 -41.86 -4.26 -3.05
N LEU A 10 -41.82 -5.14 -2.04
CA LEU A 10 -40.71 -5.21 -1.09
C LEU A 10 -39.48 -5.74 -1.82
N ASP A 11 -38.55 -4.86 -2.16
CA ASP A 11 -37.29 -5.19 -2.82
C ASP A 11 -36.33 -5.84 -1.80
N LEU A 12 -36.52 -7.15 -1.61
CA LEU A 12 -35.77 -7.99 -0.67
C LEU A 12 -34.24 -7.91 -0.90
N GLY A 13 -33.79 -7.57 -2.12
CA GLY A 13 -32.37 -7.40 -2.43
C GLY A 13 -31.73 -6.20 -1.72
N SER A 14 -32.49 -5.12 -1.51
CA SER A 14 -32.02 -3.92 -0.80
C SER A 14 -32.07 -4.03 0.73
N CYS A 15 -32.77 -5.05 1.24
CA CYS A 15 -33.02 -5.26 2.67
C CYS A 15 -32.25 -6.51 3.20
N LEU A 16 -31.61 -7.31 2.33
CA LEU A 16 -30.74 -8.43 2.69
C LEU A 16 -29.29 -7.96 2.90
N ILE A 17 -28.89 -7.92 4.16
CA ILE A 17 -27.52 -7.70 4.62
C ILE A 17 -26.88 -9.08 4.84
N PHE A 18 -26.08 -9.55 3.89
CA PHE A 18 -25.16 -10.65 4.15
C PHE A 18 -23.84 -10.04 4.62
N GLN A 19 -23.54 -10.24 5.90
CA GLN A 19 -22.21 -10.02 6.47
C GLN A 19 -21.55 -8.70 6.02
N ASP A 20 -22.13 -7.59 6.49
CA ASP A 20 -21.49 -6.28 6.51
C ASP A 20 -21.10 -5.68 5.15
N SER A 21 -21.81 -5.97 4.05
CA SER A 21 -21.82 -5.11 2.85
C SER A 21 -23.02 -5.33 1.94
N THR A 22 -23.61 -4.24 1.46
CA THR A 22 -24.66 -4.22 0.44
C THR A 22 -24.06 -4.52 -0.94
N ALA A 23 -24.58 -5.53 -1.64
CA ALA A 23 -24.16 -5.89 -3.01
C ALA A 23 -24.33 -4.76 -4.05
N ALA A 24 -25.10 -3.71 -3.74
CA ALA A 24 -25.26 -2.51 -4.58
C ALA A 24 -24.12 -1.48 -4.42
N GLN A 25 -23.19 -1.69 -3.49
CA GLN A 25 -21.98 -0.86 -3.31
C GLN A 25 -20.69 -1.65 -3.55
N GLU A 26 -20.79 -2.93 -3.92
CA GLU A 26 -19.64 -3.83 -4.05
C GLU A 26 -18.95 -3.73 -5.42
N TYR A 27 -19.44 -2.87 -6.31
CA TYR A 27 -18.76 -2.50 -7.56
C TYR A 27 -18.59 -0.98 -7.71
N THR A 28 -18.39 -0.25 -6.61
CA THR A 28 -17.97 1.16 -6.68
C THR A 28 -16.78 1.42 -5.79
N GLY A 29 -15.73 0.61 -5.99
CA GLY A 29 -14.38 1.10 -5.77
C GLY A 29 -13.46 0.09 -5.10
N ALA A 30 -12.60 -0.54 -5.91
CA ALA A 30 -11.30 -1.04 -5.45
C ALA A 30 -10.57 0.01 -4.56
N GLY A 31 -10.87 1.30 -4.75
CA GLY A 31 -10.39 2.42 -3.95
C GLY A 31 -10.56 2.30 -2.43
N SER A 32 -11.64 1.71 -1.91
CA SER A 32 -11.84 1.61 -0.45
C SER A 32 -10.91 0.60 0.22
N LEU A 33 -10.69 -0.55 -0.43
CA LEU A 33 -9.72 -1.56 0.01
C LEU A 33 -8.30 -1.01 -0.07
N ILE A 34 -8.01 -0.24 -1.11
CA ILE A 34 -6.70 0.34 -1.38
C ILE A 34 -6.38 1.47 -0.40
N ASN A 35 -7.36 2.30 0.00
CA ASN A 35 -7.19 3.40 0.98
C ASN A 35 -6.79 2.89 2.38
N THR A 36 -7.27 1.72 2.79
CA THR A 36 -6.92 1.12 4.09
C THR A 36 -5.61 0.32 4.04
N LEU A 37 -5.34 -0.41 2.96
CA LEU A 37 -4.13 -1.24 2.85
C LEU A 37 -2.86 -0.43 2.56
N LEU A 38 -2.95 0.59 1.70
CA LEU A 38 -1.79 1.38 1.27
C LEU A 38 -0.98 1.98 2.42
N PRO A 39 -1.57 2.78 3.33
CA PRO A 39 -0.78 3.45 4.37
C PRO A 39 -0.04 2.45 5.27
N ASN A 40 -0.68 1.30 5.57
CA ASN A 40 -0.05 0.24 6.36
C ASN A 40 1.16 -0.40 5.66
N ILE A 41 1.05 -0.65 4.35
CA ILE A 41 2.16 -1.20 3.55
C ILE A 41 3.31 -0.21 3.40
N TYR A 42 3.02 1.07 3.18
CA TYR A 42 4.05 2.10 3.06
C TYR A 42 4.81 2.28 4.37
N LEU A 43 4.10 2.25 5.51
CA LEU A 43 4.71 2.31 6.84
C LEU A 43 5.62 1.10 7.08
N ALA A 44 5.14 -0.11 6.77
CA ALA A 44 5.92 -1.34 6.91
C ALA A 44 7.15 -1.36 5.99
N ALA A 45 6.99 -0.96 4.71
CA ALA A 45 8.07 -0.90 3.73
C ALA A 45 9.16 0.11 4.15
N GLY A 46 8.76 1.30 4.59
CA GLY A 46 9.69 2.31 5.10
C GLY A 46 10.49 1.81 6.30
N LEU A 47 9.82 1.12 7.24
CA LEU A 47 10.47 0.55 8.41
C LEU A 47 11.50 -0.53 8.03
N ILE A 48 11.13 -1.46 7.13
CA ILE A 48 12.03 -2.53 6.66
C ILE A 48 13.26 -1.97 5.97
N ILE A 49 13.08 -1.01 5.05
CA ILE A 49 14.18 -0.38 4.32
C ILE A 49 15.11 0.35 5.30
N PHE A 50 14.56 1.05 6.29
CA PHE A 50 15.34 1.74 7.31
C PHE A 50 16.27 0.79 8.08
N PHE A 51 15.75 -0.34 8.57
CA PHE A 51 16.56 -1.34 9.25
C PHE A 51 17.61 -1.99 8.33
N MET A 52 17.27 -2.22 7.06
CA MET A 52 18.19 -2.79 6.08
C MET A 52 19.36 -1.85 5.78
N ILE A 53 19.13 -0.53 5.72
CA ILE A 53 20.19 0.48 5.57
C ILE A 53 21.09 0.52 6.80
N ILE A 54 20.52 0.46 8.02
CA ILE A 54 21.34 0.45 9.24
C ILE A 54 22.25 -0.79 9.28
N MET A 55 21.70 -1.97 9.05
CA MET A 55 22.48 -3.22 9.03
C MET A 55 23.52 -3.24 7.91
N GLY A 56 23.14 -2.82 6.70
CA GLY A 56 24.06 -2.74 5.55
C GLY A 56 25.16 -1.70 5.75
N GLY A 57 24.82 -0.52 6.27
CA GLY A 57 25.76 0.54 6.59
C GLY A 57 26.74 0.13 7.69
N PHE A 58 26.24 -0.49 8.77
CA PHE A 58 27.08 -0.99 9.84
C PHE A 58 27.99 -2.14 9.36
N MET A 59 27.50 -2.99 8.45
CA MET A 59 28.31 -4.05 7.83
C MET A 59 29.47 -3.45 7.01
N ILE A 60 29.27 -2.38 6.24
CA ILE A 60 30.37 -1.72 5.52
C ILE A 60 31.39 -1.13 6.51
N ILE A 61 30.94 -0.42 7.55
CA ILE A 61 31.83 0.20 8.55
C ILE A 61 32.60 -0.86 9.34
N SER A 62 31.94 -1.94 9.77
CA SER A 62 32.53 -3.01 10.58
C SER A 62 33.48 -3.90 9.78
N SER A 63 33.43 -3.87 8.45
CA SER A 63 34.18 -4.78 7.57
C SER A 63 35.47 -4.18 7.04
N ALA A 64 36.01 -3.16 7.71
CA ALA A 64 37.24 -2.48 7.31
C ALA A 64 38.46 -3.42 7.10
N SER A 65 38.44 -4.63 7.67
CA SER A 65 39.50 -5.64 7.54
C SER A 65 39.30 -6.66 6.42
N ASP A 66 38.09 -6.78 5.85
CA ASP A 66 37.75 -7.81 4.85
C ASP A 66 37.08 -7.19 3.61
N PRO A 67 37.70 -7.28 2.42
CA PRO A 67 37.15 -6.70 1.20
C PRO A 67 35.82 -7.34 0.78
N HIS A 68 35.63 -8.63 1.06
CA HIS A 68 34.41 -9.36 0.69
C HIS A 68 33.16 -8.79 1.38
N LYS A 69 33.25 -8.53 2.69
CA LYS A 69 32.11 -7.98 3.45
C LYS A 69 31.83 -6.51 3.14
N THR A 70 32.86 -5.78 2.71
CA THR A 70 32.71 -4.42 2.18
C THR A 70 31.92 -4.44 0.86
N GLU A 71 32.21 -5.39 -0.02
CA GLU A 71 31.50 -5.56 -1.30
C GLU A 71 30.05 -6.00 -1.10
N ASP A 72 29.81 -6.94 -0.18
CA ASP A 72 28.46 -7.36 0.22
C ASP A 72 27.67 -6.20 0.83
N GLY A 73 28.28 -5.43 1.74
CA GLY A 73 27.65 -4.25 2.33
C GLY A 73 27.27 -3.21 1.27
N LYS A 74 28.12 -2.94 0.28
CA LYS A 74 27.80 -2.05 -0.86
C LYS A 74 26.60 -2.55 -1.65
N LYS A 75 26.51 -3.86 -1.88
CA LYS A 75 25.37 -4.48 -2.56
C LYS A 75 24.08 -4.32 -1.77
N ILE A 76 24.12 -4.46 -0.44
CA ILE A 76 22.97 -4.25 0.45
C ILE A 76 22.53 -2.78 0.45
N ILE A 77 23.45 -1.83 0.51
CA ILE A 77 23.09 -0.41 0.42
C ILE A 77 22.47 -0.08 -0.95
N THR A 78 23.05 -0.62 -2.03
CA THR A 78 22.53 -0.39 -3.39
C THR A 78 21.13 -0.97 -3.54
N SER A 79 20.86 -2.16 -3.01
CA SER A 79 19.52 -2.76 -3.05
C SER A 79 18.52 -2.01 -2.17
N ALA A 80 18.95 -1.48 -1.01
CA ALA A 80 18.11 -0.64 -0.17
C ALA A 80 17.73 0.68 -0.85
N ILE A 81 18.68 1.34 -1.52
CA ILE A 81 18.42 2.54 -2.33
C ILE A 81 17.44 2.22 -3.46
N MET A 82 17.61 1.08 -4.15
CA MET A 82 16.70 0.65 -5.20
C MET A 82 15.28 0.40 -4.67
N GLY A 83 15.15 -0.23 -3.49
CA GLY A 83 13.87 -0.45 -2.83
C GLY A 83 13.17 0.87 -2.46
N LEU A 84 13.92 1.84 -1.93
CA LEU A 84 13.39 3.16 -1.62
C LEU A 84 12.88 3.88 -2.88
N ALA A 85 13.65 3.82 -3.97
CA ALA A 85 13.26 4.41 -5.24
C ALA A 85 11.94 3.83 -5.77
N ILE A 86 11.73 2.50 -5.65
CA ILE A 86 10.49 1.83 -6.06
C ILE A 86 9.28 2.34 -5.28
N VAL A 87 9.41 2.53 -3.96
CA VAL A 87 8.33 3.06 -3.11
C VAL A 87 7.95 4.48 -3.53
N ILE A 88 8.94 5.33 -3.81
CA ILE A 88 8.71 6.69 -4.31
C ILE A 88 8.00 6.66 -5.67
N CYS A 89 8.46 5.82 -6.60
CA CYS A 89 7.81 5.65 -7.90
C CYS A 89 6.37 5.11 -7.79
N SER A 90 6.12 4.18 -6.88
CA SER A 90 4.78 3.64 -6.64
C SER A 90 3.81 4.73 -6.19
N TYR A 91 4.27 5.67 -5.34
CA TYR A 91 3.46 6.79 -4.89
C TYR A 91 3.01 7.67 -6.06
N TRP A 92 3.90 7.93 -7.02
CA TRP A 92 3.59 8.72 -8.21
C TRP A 92 2.55 8.02 -9.11
N ILE A 93 2.66 6.70 -9.26
CA ILE A 93 1.69 5.89 -10.01
C ILE A 93 0.30 5.99 -9.36
N ILE A 94 0.24 5.87 -8.03
CA ILE A 94 -1.03 5.94 -7.30
C ILE A 94 -1.65 7.34 -7.41
N GLN A 95 -0.86 8.41 -7.30
CA GLN A 95 -1.36 9.78 -7.55
C GLN A 95 -1.96 9.94 -8.95
N LEU A 96 -1.30 9.38 -9.97
CA LEU A 96 -1.82 9.44 -11.34
C LEU A 96 -3.17 8.72 -11.46
N ILE A 97 -3.30 7.55 -10.83
CA ILE A 97 -4.55 6.79 -10.80
C ILE A 97 -5.65 7.58 -10.08
N GLN A 98 -5.34 8.28 -8.98
CA GLN A 98 -6.30 9.12 -8.27
C GLN A 98 -6.80 10.30 -9.13
N VAL A 99 -5.89 10.97 -9.82
CA VAL A 99 -6.21 12.10 -10.71
C VAL A 99 -7.07 11.66 -11.89
N VAL A 100 -6.73 10.52 -12.52
CA VAL A 100 -7.49 9.98 -13.65
C VAL A 100 -8.86 9.44 -13.23
N THR A 101 -8.96 8.85 -12.04
CA THR A 101 -10.21 8.23 -11.54
C THR A 101 -11.10 9.23 -10.80
N GLY A 102 -10.60 10.42 -10.43
CA GLY A 102 -11.36 11.43 -9.68
C GLY A 102 -11.71 11.02 -8.24
N LEU A 103 -11.21 9.86 -7.76
CA LEU A 103 -11.41 9.34 -6.42
C LEU A 103 -10.16 9.63 -5.58
N SER A 104 -10.32 10.37 -4.48
CA SER A 104 -9.26 10.61 -3.51
C SER A 104 -9.04 9.33 -2.69
N ILE A 105 -8.08 8.50 -3.10
CA ILE A 105 -7.66 7.24 -2.42
C ILE A 105 -6.57 7.51 -1.37
N LEU A 106 -6.19 8.78 -1.20
CA LEU A 106 -5.38 9.28 -0.11
C LEU A 106 -6.29 10.26 0.63
N ASN A 107 -7.00 9.76 1.64
CA ASN A 107 -7.68 10.59 2.63
C ASN A 107 -6.68 11.05 3.70
#